data_AF-A0A694VKE9-F1
#
_entry.id   AF-A0A694VKE9-F1
#
_cell.length_a   1.000
_cell.length_b   1.000
_cell.length_c   1.000
_cell.angle_alpha   90.00
_cell.angle_beta   90.00
_cell.angle_gamma   90.00
#
_symmetry.space_group_name_H-M   'P 1'
#
loop_
_entity.id
_entity.type
_entity.pdbx_description
1 polymer ?
#
loop_
_entity_poly.entity_id
_entity_poly.type
_entity_poly.pdbx_seq_one_letter_code
_entity_poly.pdbx_strand_id
1 'polypeptide(L)'
;MIGLYLLIAALSFLLLYFALKKLTLNIDEKALLESIKSDIYPKFCDIIDERIREFKDGVQNNSFTLKDQDKKDELLEKLGDLSRELTFIQTMNLSNKSDSVWQSELFDFLKELEKLLLEYLENGEEEAENLRENLMNEFEKLRG
;
A
#
# COMPACT_ATOMS: atom_id res chain seq x y z
N MET A 1 -18.14 -1.76 -10.72
CA MET A 1 -17.19 -1.01 -11.59
C MET A 1 -16.91 0.43 -11.09
N ILE A 2 -17.16 0.71 -9.81
CA ILE A 2 -16.84 1.99 -9.14
C ILE A 2 -15.67 1.80 -8.15
N GLY A 3 -15.53 0.62 -7.53
CA GLY A 3 -14.47 0.31 -6.54
C GLY A 3 -13.04 0.51 -7.06
N LEU A 4 -12.75 0.01 -8.28
CA LEU A 4 -11.42 0.07 -8.91
C LEU A 4 -10.87 1.51 -9.10
N TYR A 5 -11.70 2.54 -8.97
CA TYR A 5 -11.30 3.94 -9.13
C TYR A 5 -11.02 4.68 -7.80
N LEU A 6 -11.35 4.09 -6.65
CA LEU A 6 -11.28 4.81 -5.36
C LEU A 6 -9.91 4.71 -4.68
N LEU A 7 -9.21 3.58 -4.81
CA LEU A 7 -7.82 3.45 -4.35
C LEU A 7 -6.88 4.37 -5.16
N ILE A 8 -7.23 4.60 -6.43
CA ILE A 8 -6.59 5.57 -7.33
C ILE A 8 -6.77 7.02 -6.87
N ALA A 9 -7.94 7.37 -6.36
CA ALA A 9 -8.21 8.71 -5.86
C ALA A 9 -7.46 9.00 -4.55
N ALA A 10 -7.36 8.02 -3.66
CA ALA A 10 -6.64 8.12 -2.38
C ALA A 10 -5.14 8.38 -2.58
N LEU A 11 -4.50 7.69 -3.52
CA LEU A 11 -3.08 7.89 -3.84
C LEU A 11 -2.81 9.17 -4.63
N SER A 12 -3.77 9.62 -5.45
CA SER A 12 -3.70 10.92 -6.12
C SER A 12 -3.71 12.10 -5.12
N PHE A 13 -4.36 11.94 -3.98
CA PHE A 13 -4.35 12.93 -2.88
C PHE A 13 -2.97 13.03 -2.20
N LEU A 14 -2.27 11.90 -2.06
CA LEU A 14 -0.89 11.84 -1.59
C LEU A 14 0.08 12.58 -2.53
N LEU A 15 -0.04 12.34 -3.84
CA LEU A 15 0.74 13.02 -4.88
C LEU A 15 0.54 14.54 -4.89
N LEU A 16 -0.72 15.00 -4.76
CA LEU A 16 -1.07 16.42 -4.77
C LEU A 16 -0.52 17.18 -3.56
N TYR A 17 -0.54 16.59 -2.37
CA TYR A 17 -0.05 17.25 -1.16
C TYR A 17 1.47 17.43 -1.14
N PHE A 18 2.25 16.43 -1.60
CA PHE A 18 3.70 16.55 -1.71
C PHE A 18 4.14 17.57 -2.76
N ALA A 19 3.41 17.67 -3.88
CA ALA A 19 3.64 18.70 -4.90
C ALA A 19 3.47 20.12 -4.32
N LEU A 20 2.44 20.33 -3.48
CA LEU A 20 2.16 21.62 -2.84
C LEU A 20 3.19 21.99 -1.77
N LYS A 21 3.63 21.03 -0.94
CA LYS A 21 4.61 21.30 0.14
C LYS A 21 6.02 21.61 -0.39
N LYS A 22 6.41 21.02 -1.53
CA LYS A 22 7.72 21.24 -2.19
C LYS A 22 7.87 22.63 -2.80
N LEU A 23 6.75 23.29 -3.15
CA LEU A 23 6.73 24.61 -3.79
C LEU A 23 6.99 25.76 -2.81
N THR A 24 6.84 25.54 -1.49
CA THR A 24 6.72 26.63 -0.51
C THR A 24 7.84 26.68 0.55
N LEU A 25 8.83 25.79 0.53
CA LEU A 25 9.80 25.62 1.64
C LEU A 25 11.21 26.13 1.33
N ASN A 26 11.86 26.68 2.36
CA ASN A 26 13.26 27.11 2.34
C ASN A 26 14.24 25.95 2.53
N ILE A 27 15.52 26.17 2.21
CA ILE A 27 16.56 25.12 2.08
C ILE A 27 16.75 24.27 3.36
N ASP A 28 16.77 24.89 4.54
CA ASP A 28 16.93 24.17 5.83
C ASP A 28 15.71 23.29 6.17
N GLU A 29 14.51 23.81 5.94
CA GLU A 29 13.28 23.03 6.15
C GLU A 29 13.18 21.87 5.17
N LYS A 30 13.73 22.05 3.97
CA LYS A 30 13.78 21.03 2.92
C LYS A 30 14.65 19.84 3.31
N ALA A 31 15.83 20.09 3.88
CA ALA A 31 16.74 19.03 4.35
C ALA A 31 16.15 18.25 5.55
N LEU A 32 15.49 18.96 6.47
CA LEU A 32 14.84 18.35 7.64
C LEU A 32 13.64 17.49 7.21
N LEU A 33 12.85 17.97 6.24
CA LEU A 33 11.78 17.20 5.59
C LEU A 33 12.32 15.99 4.83
N GLU A 34 13.43 16.11 4.10
CA GLU A 34 14.05 14.98 3.42
C GLU A 34 14.49 13.87 4.39
N SER A 35 15.03 14.23 5.56
CA SER A 35 15.39 13.22 6.58
C SER A 35 14.17 12.53 7.20
N ILE A 36 13.08 13.27 7.46
CA ILE A 36 11.82 12.71 7.97
C ILE A 36 11.15 11.83 6.89
N LYS A 37 11.22 12.24 5.62
CA LYS A 37 10.69 11.49 4.47
C LYS A 37 11.39 10.17 4.22
N SER A 38 12.70 10.10 4.49
CA SER A 38 13.51 8.89 4.33
C SER A 38 12.94 7.68 5.07
N ASP A 39 12.20 7.92 6.16
CA ASP A 39 11.74 6.88 7.08
C ASP A 39 10.22 6.60 6.97
N ILE A 40 9.46 7.45 6.28
CA ILE A 40 7.99 7.28 6.13
C ILE A 40 7.66 6.13 5.17
N TYR A 41 8.28 6.08 4.00
CA TYR A 41 7.96 5.04 3.02
C TYR A 41 8.35 3.63 3.49
N PRO A 42 9.54 3.40 4.09
CA PRO A 42 9.86 2.11 4.66
C PRO A 42 8.87 1.68 5.75
N LYS A 43 8.51 2.57 6.68
CA LYS A 43 7.49 2.28 7.71
C LYS A 43 6.12 1.99 7.11
N PHE A 44 5.75 2.68 6.05
CA PHE A 44 4.49 2.43 5.36
C PHE A 44 4.49 1.07 4.64
N CYS A 45 5.63 0.65 4.08
CA CYS A 45 5.79 -0.71 3.56
C CYS A 45 5.57 -1.75 4.67
N ASP A 46 6.14 -1.54 5.86
CA ASP A 46 5.95 -2.46 6.99
C ASP A 46 4.45 -2.61 7.34
N ILE A 47 3.70 -1.51 7.36
CA ILE A 47 2.26 -1.49 7.62
C ILE A 47 1.48 -2.24 6.52
N ILE A 48 1.83 -2.05 5.25
CA ILE A 48 1.19 -2.77 4.15
C ILE A 48 1.49 -4.28 4.27
N ASP A 49 2.73 -4.67 4.60
CA ASP A 49 3.10 -6.08 4.79
C ASP A 49 2.38 -6.73 5.97
N GLU A 50 2.14 -6.00 7.06
CA GLU A 50 1.25 -6.43 8.14
C GLU A 50 -0.17 -6.73 7.63
N ARG A 51 -0.75 -5.88 6.79
CA ARG A 51 -2.07 -6.14 6.20
C ARG A 51 -2.07 -7.36 5.28
N ILE A 52 -1.03 -7.56 4.48
CA ILE A 52 -0.90 -8.76 3.64
C ILE A 52 -0.84 -10.02 4.52
N ARG A 53 -0.11 -9.97 5.64
CA ARG A 53 -0.07 -11.08 6.61
C ARG A 53 -1.44 -11.36 7.22
N GLU A 54 -2.18 -10.34 7.63
CA GLU A 54 -3.56 -10.49 8.11
C GLU A 54 -4.47 -11.15 7.07
N PHE A 55 -4.36 -10.75 5.79
CA PHE A 55 -5.09 -11.41 4.71
C PHE A 55 -4.72 -12.89 4.56
N LYS A 56 -3.42 -13.21 4.58
CA LYS A 56 -2.94 -14.60 4.51
C LYS A 56 -3.47 -15.44 5.66
N ASP A 57 -3.36 -14.93 6.89
CA ASP A 57 -3.82 -15.61 8.09
C ASP A 57 -5.35 -15.82 8.05
N GLY A 58 -6.11 -14.81 7.63
CA GLY A 58 -7.56 -14.95 7.48
C GLY A 58 -7.95 -15.94 6.39
N VAL A 59 -7.21 -16.02 5.27
CA VAL A 59 -7.45 -17.03 4.23
C VAL A 59 -7.11 -18.42 4.76
N GLN A 60 -5.99 -18.59 5.47
CA GLN A 60 -5.60 -19.87 6.07
C GLN A 60 -6.64 -20.37 7.08
N ASN A 61 -7.11 -19.48 7.95
CA ASN A 61 -8.07 -19.77 9.01
C ASN A 61 -9.54 -19.80 8.54
N ASN A 62 -9.79 -19.65 7.25
CA ASN A 62 -11.13 -19.56 6.65
C ASN A 62 -11.99 -18.44 7.25
N SER A 63 -11.36 -17.34 7.69
CA SER A 63 -12.04 -16.12 8.12
C SER A 63 -12.55 -15.29 6.94
N PHE A 64 -11.97 -15.47 5.75
CA PHE A 64 -12.49 -14.92 4.50
C PHE A 64 -13.23 -15.98 3.69
N THR A 65 -14.34 -15.56 3.06
CA THR A 65 -15.06 -16.41 2.11
C THR A 65 -14.52 -16.16 0.70
N LEU A 66 -13.94 -17.21 0.11
CA LEU A 66 -13.40 -17.16 -1.24
C LEU A 66 -14.51 -17.48 -2.24
N LYS A 67 -14.50 -16.79 -3.39
CA LYS A 67 -15.40 -17.06 -4.53
C LYS A 67 -15.22 -18.46 -5.09
N ASP A 68 -13.98 -18.97 -5.01
CA ASP A 68 -13.59 -20.30 -5.45
C ASP A 68 -12.62 -20.88 -4.41
N GLN A 69 -13.06 -21.93 -3.71
CA GLN A 69 -12.29 -22.56 -2.64
C GLN A 69 -11.09 -23.35 -3.16
N ASP A 70 -11.14 -23.83 -4.41
CA ASP A 70 -10.03 -24.58 -5.02
C ASP A 70 -8.84 -23.65 -5.33
N LYS A 71 -9.08 -22.33 -5.36
CA LYS A 71 -8.07 -21.29 -5.58
C LYS A 71 -7.43 -20.76 -4.29
N LYS A 72 -7.71 -21.37 -3.13
CA LYS A 72 -7.14 -20.95 -1.84
C LYS A 72 -5.62 -20.93 -1.87
N ASP A 73 -5.00 -22.01 -2.34
CA ASP A 73 -3.54 -22.11 -2.37
C ASP A 73 -2.91 -21.11 -3.35
N GLU A 74 -3.58 -20.86 -4.48
CA GLU A 74 -3.17 -19.85 -5.47
C GLU A 74 -3.20 -18.43 -4.87
N LEU A 75 -4.25 -18.08 -4.12
CA LEU A 75 -4.33 -16.79 -3.43
C LEU A 75 -3.22 -16.65 -2.39
N LEU A 76 -2.96 -17.69 -1.60
CA LEU A 76 -1.90 -17.67 -0.57
C LEU A 76 -0.51 -17.50 -1.18
N GLU A 77 -0.25 -18.13 -2.32
CA GLU A 77 0.97 -17.96 -3.09
C GLU A 77 1.11 -16.51 -3.58
N LYS A 78 0.07 -15.97 -4.23
CA LYS A 78 0.07 -14.58 -4.74
C LYS A 78 0.23 -13.54 -3.65
N LEU A 79 -0.42 -13.70 -2.49
CA LEU A 79 -0.17 -12.83 -1.34
C LEU A 79 1.27 -12.95 -0.82
N GLY A 80 1.87 -14.15 -0.90
CA GLY A 80 3.30 -14.35 -0.61
C GLY A 80 4.23 -13.69 -1.63
N ASP A 81 3.85 -13.68 -2.89
CA ASP A 81 4.56 -12.97 -3.96
C ASP A 81 4.53 -11.46 -3.72
N LEU A 82 3.36 -10.91 -3.38
CA LEU A 82 3.22 -9.48 -3.04
C LEU A 82 4.07 -9.08 -1.83
N SER A 83 4.12 -9.85 -0.74
CA SER A 83 5.03 -9.52 0.37
C SER A 83 6.51 -9.47 -0.08
N ARG A 84 6.92 -10.37 -0.98
CA ARG A 84 8.29 -10.38 -1.53
C ARG A 84 8.56 -9.18 -2.44
N GLU A 85 7.58 -8.82 -3.26
CA GLU A 85 7.65 -7.62 -4.11
C GLU A 85 7.72 -6.34 -3.28
N LEU A 86 6.91 -6.22 -2.23
CA LEU A 86 6.94 -5.08 -1.33
C LEU A 86 8.29 -4.95 -0.63
N THR A 87 8.87 -6.07 -0.20
CA THR A 87 10.24 -6.11 0.35
C THR A 87 11.26 -5.60 -0.67
N PHE A 88 11.09 -5.93 -1.95
CA PHE A 88 11.95 -5.43 -3.02
C PHE A 88 11.80 -3.93 -3.24
N ILE A 89 10.56 -3.44 -3.31
CA ILE A 89 10.24 -1.99 -3.37
C ILE A 89 10.88 -1.26 -2.19
N GLN A 90 10.78 -1.85 -0.99
CA GLN A 90 11.32 -1.29 0.24
C GLN A 90 12.85 -1.28 0.23
N THR A 91 13.53 -2.29 -0.31
CA THR A 91 15.00 -2.43 -0.17
C THR A 91 15.78 -1.87 -1.35
N MET A 92 15.18 -1.74 -2.53
CA MET A 92 15.87 -1.26 -3.72
C MET A 92 16.23 0.23 -3.60
N ASN A 93 17.54 0.54 -3.65
CA ASN A 93 18.09 1.88 -3.74
C ASN A 93 17.48 2.88 -2.74
N LEU A 94 17.18 2.43 -1.51
CA LEU A 94 16.59 3.20 -0.42
C LEU A 94 17.15 4.63 -0.31
N SER A 95 18.46 4.77 -0.38
CA SER A 95 19.18 6.03 -0.22
C SER A 95 19.04 7.00 -1.40
N ASN A 96 18.59 6.55 -2.57
CA ASN A 96 18.50 7.33 -3.81
C ASN A 96 17.09 7.39 -4.40
N LYS A 97 16.11 6.75 -3.76
CA LYS A 97 14.75 6.64 -4.29
C LYS A 97 13.97 7.92 -4.02
N SER A 98 13.65 8.65 -5.08
CA SER A 98 12.85 9.88 -4.98
C SER A 98 11.41 9.60 -4.56
N ASP A 99 10.76 10.59 -3.91
CA ASP A 99 9.34 10.54 -3.52
C ASP A 99 8.43 10.05 -4.65
N SER A 100 8.63 10.53 -5.89
CA SER A 100 7.79 10.15 -7.03
C SER A 100 7.95 8.69 -7.42
N VAL A 101 9.15 8.13 -7.26
CA VAL A 101 9.41 6.71 -7.56
C VAL A 101 8.77 5.84 -6.47
N TRP A 102 8.93 6.21 -5.19
CA TRP A 102 8.24 5.54 -4.10
C TRP A 102 6.73 5.50 -4.29
N GLN A 103 6.13 6.66 -4.57
CA GLN A 103 4.69 6.78 -4.74
C GLN A 103 4.20 5.98 -5.93
N SER A 104 4.91 6.00 -7.06
CA SER A 104 4.53 5.22 -8.24
C SER A 104 4.60 3.73 -8.00
N GLU A 105 5.65 3.23 -7.37
CA GLU A 105 5.78 1.78 -7.11
C GLU A 105 4.76 1.29 -6.08
N LEU A 106 4.56 2.04 -4.99
CA LEU A 106 3.54 1.71 -4.00
C LEU A 106 2.12 1.81 -4.58
N PHE A 107 1.91 2.72 -5.53
CA PHE A 107 0.64 2.83 -6.24
C PHE A 107 0.31 1.57 -7.02
N ASP A 108 1.25 1.14 -7.86
CA ASP A 108 1.07 -0.02 -8.72
C ASP A 108 0.95 -1.29 -7.87
N PHE A 109 1.75 -1.40 -6.81
CA PHE A 109 1.65 -2.46 -5.81
C PHE A 109 0.26 -2.56 -5.18
N LEU A 110 -0.28 -1.45 -4.66
CA LEU A 110 -1.58 -1.45 -3.97
C LEU A 110 -2.74 -1.75 -4.93
N LYS A 111 -2.63 -1.36 -6.20
CA LYS A 111 -3.59 -1.76 -7.23
C LYS A 111 -3.60 -3.26 -7.48
N GLU A 112 -2.43 -3.90 -7.44
CA GLU A 112 -2.35 -5.34 -7.60
C GLU A 112 -2.95 -6.07 -6.38
N LEU A 113 -2.66 -5.61 -5.17
CA LEU A 113 -3.27 -6.13 -3.95
C LEU A 113 -4.80 -6.02 -4.00
N GLU A 114 -5.33 -4.84 -4.34
CA GLU A 114 -6.78 -4.62 -4.49
C GLU A 114 -7.38 -5.58 -5.53
N LYS A 115 -6.72 -5.73 -6.68
CA LYS A 115 -7.17 -6.65 -7.73
C LYS A 115 -7.28 -8.08 -7.20
N LEU A 116 -6.32 -8.55 -6.39
CA LEU A 116 -6.40 -9.88 -5.79
C LEU A 116 -7.60 -10.00 -4.82
N LEU A 117 -7.83 -9.01 -3.97
CA LEU A 117 -8.99 -9.03 -3.07
C LEU A 117 -10.30 -9.13 -3.87
N LEU A 118 -10.44 -8.30 -4.91
CA LEU A 118 -11.61 -8.30 -5.78
C LEU A 118 -11.76 -9.58 -6.61
N GLU A 119 -10.66 -10.23 -6.97
CA GLU A 119 -10.68 -11.45 -7.79
C GLU A 119 -11.04 -12.68 -6.98
N TYR A 120 -10.53 -12.81 -5.75
CA TYR A 120 -10.62 -14.06 -4.98
C TYR A 120 -11.65 -14.03 -3.83
N LEU A 121 -11.96 -12.88 -3.23
CA LEU A 121 -12.84 -12.81 -2.06
C LEU A 121 -14.28 -12.47 -2.44
N GLU A 122 -15.27 -13.15 -1.86
CA GLU A 122 -16.69 -12.84 -2.10
C GLU A 122 -17.04 -11.41 -1.68
N ASN A 123 -16.54 -10.98 -0.52
CA ASN A 123 -16.67 -9.62 0.01
C ASN A 123 -15.47 -8.72 -0.38
N GLY A 124 -14.79 -9.02 -1.48
CA GLY A 124 -13.54 -8.33 -1.86
C GLY A 124 -13.66 -6.81 -2.03
N GLU A 125 -14.84 -6.28 -2.42
CA GLU A 125 -15.07 -4.83 -2.48
C GLU A 125 -15.05 -4.19 -1.09
N GLU A 126 -15.64 -4.85 -0.08
CA GLU A 126 -15.64 -4.37 1.31
C GLU A 126 -14.23 -4.45 1.92
N GLU A 127 -13.51 -5.56 1.68
CA GLU A 127 -12.15 -5.72 2.17
C GLU A 127 -11.17 -4.71 1.53
N ALA A 128 -11.35 -4.41 0.24
CA ALA A 128 -10.56 -3.37 -0.43
C ALA A 128 -10.85 -1.97 0.16
N GLU A 129 -12.11 -1.69 0.50
CA GLU A 129 -12.51 -0.43 1.14
C GLU A 129 -11.90 -0.29 2.54
N ASN A 130 -12.03 -1.34 3.36
CA ASN A 130 -11.46 -1.40 4.71
C ASN A 130 -9.94 -1.24 4.68
N LEU A 131 -9.27 -1.94 3.74
CA LEU A 131 -7.83 -1.79 3.53
C LEU A 131 -7.47 -0.33 3.21
N ARG A 132 -8.21 0.31 2.31
CA ARG A 132 -7.96 1.70 1.92
C ARG A 132 -8.10 2.66 3.11
N GLU A 133 -9.20 2.57 3.85
CA GLU A 133 -9.43 3.42 5.02
C GLU A 133 -8.36 3.22 6.09
N ASN A 134 -7.97 1.97 6.32
CA ASN A 134 -6.93 1.65 7.27
C ASN A 134 -5.57 2.23 6.86
N LEU A 135 -5.14 1.98 5.62
CA LEU A 135 -3.87 2.49 5.11
C LEU A 135 -3.83 4.02 5.09
N MET A 136 -4.94 4.67 4.77
CA MET A 136 -5.02 6.14 4.85
C MET A 136 -4.79 6.62 6.29
N ASN A 137 -5.51 6.06 7.25
CA ASN A 137 -5.39 6.43 8.66
C ASN A 137 -3.99 6.17 9.22
N GLU A 138 -3.40 5.02 8.89
CA GLU A 138 -2.04 4.68 9.32
C GLU A 138 -0.99 5.59 8.68
N PHE A 139 -1.15 5.93 7.39
CA PHE A 139 -0.26 6.87 6.73
C PHE A 139 -0.37 8.29 7.31
N GLU A 140 -1.58 8.74 7.67
CA GLU A 140 -1.78 10.02 8.36
C GLU A 140 -1.07 10.03 9.73
N LYS A 141 -1.16 8.94 10.51
CA LYS A 141 -0.43 8.82 11.78
C LYS A 141 1.09 8.87 11.61
N LEU A 142 1.61 8.24 10.55
CA LEU A 142 3.05 8.31 10.24
C LEU A 142 3.52 9.73 9.92
N ARG A 143 2.60 10.62 9.49
CA ARG A 143 2.91 12.02 9.19
C ARG A 143 2.90 12.94 10.41
N GLY A 144 2.28 12.52 11.52
CA GLY A 144 2.10 13.31 12.75
C GLY A 144 0.75 13.99 12.85
#